data_AF-A0A820J8R2-F1
#
_entry.id   AF-A0A820J8R2-F1
#
_cell.length_a   1.000
_cell.length_b   1.000
_cell.length_c   1.000
_cell.angle_alpha   90.00
_cell.angle_beta   90.00
_cell.angle_gamma   90.00
#
_symmetry.space_group_name_H-M   'P 1'
#
loop_
_entity.id
_entity.type
_entity.pdbx_description
1 polymer ?
#
loop_
_entity_poly.entity_id
_entity_poly.type
_entity_poly.pdbx_seq_one_letter_code
_entity_poly.pdbx_strand_id
1 'polypeptide(L)'
;PDGVRLIGDAAKNLLTSNPENTIFHVKRIIGRKFNDSSVQQDIKHFPFSVIGDKGKPIVKVNIGYGEKLFTPEEISAMILGKMRDIAEGYLGKKVTNAVVTVPAYFNDAQRQATKDAGTIS
;
A
#
# COMPACT_ATOMS: atom_id res chain seq x y z
N PRO A 1 0.77 12.54 -14.75
CA PRO A 1 1.36 13.17 -15.95
C PRO A 1 2.88 13.32 -15.97
N ASP A 2 3.63 13.14 -14.87
CA ASP A 2 5.12 13.21 -14.90
C ASP A 2 5.83 11.99 -14.27
N GLY A 3 5.15 10.85 -14.12
CA GLY A 3 5.76 9.65 -13.50
C GLY A 3 6.11 9.77 -12.01
N VAL A 4 5.82 10.91 -11.38
CA VAL A 4 6.09 11.16 -9.96
C VAL A 4 5.09 10.40 -9.08
N ARG A 5 5.62 9.68 -8.08
CA ARG A 5 4.83 9.00 -7.06
C ARG A 5 4.51 9.98 -5.92
N LEU A 6 3.23 10.13 -5.62
CA LEU A 6 2.73 10.95 -4.50
C LEU A 6 2.29 10.04 -3.35
N ILE A 7 2.53 10.48 -2.11
CA ILE A 7 2.18 9.73 -0.88
C ILE A 7 1.61 10.72 0.15
N GLY A 8 0.58 10.33 0.88
CA GLY A 8 -0.07 11.18 1.89
C GLY A 8 -1.08 12.15 1.29
N ASP A 9 -1.16 13.37 1.83
CA ASP A 9 -2.17 14.37 1.43
C ASP A 9 -2.12 14.72 -0.06
N ALA A 10 -0.92 14.78 -0.65
CA ALA A 10 -0.75 15.03 -2.07
C ALA A 10 -1.41 13.96 -2.96
N ALA A 11 -1.36 12.69 -2.54
CA ALA A 11 -2.06 11.61 -3.25
C ALA A 11 -3.57 11.69 -3.00
N LYS A 12 -3.99 11.95 -1.77
CA LYS A 12 -5.40 12.06 -1.38
C LYS A 12 -6.15 13.13 -2.17
N ASN A 13 -5.50 14.25 -2.47
CA ASN A 13 -6.08 15.34 -3.25
C ASN A 13 -6.39 14.96 -4.72
N LEU A 14 -5.86 13.83 -5.20
CA LEU A 14 -6.11 13.31 -6.54
C LEU A 14 -7.22 12.25 -6.60
N LEU A 15 -7.88 11.94 -5.48
CA LEU A 15 -8.93 10.91 -5.45
C LEU A 15 -10.06 11.16 -6.45
N THR A 16 -10.40 12.42 -6.73
CA THR A 16 -11.47 12.75 -7.68
C THR A 16 -10.96 12.86 -9.12
N SER A 17 -9.74 13.37 -9.33
CA SER A 17 -9.19 13.66 -10.66
C SER A 17 -8.38 12.51 -11.27
N ASN A 18 -7.87 11.60 -10.45
CA ASN A 18 -7.10 10.42 -10.88
C ASN A 18 -7.40 9.20 -9.97
N PRO A 19 -8.68 8.78 -9.87
CA PRO A 19 -9.11 7.73 -8.94
C PRO A 19 -8.45 6.37 -9.22
N GLU A 20 -8.28 5.99 -10.48
CA GLU A 20 -7.74 4.67 -10.88
C GLU A 20 -6.27 4.47 -10.51
N ASN A 21 -5.53 5.55 -10.28
CA ASN A 21 -4.11 5.50 -9.90
C ASN A 21 -3.86 6.07 -8.49
N THR A 22 -4.92 6.36 -7.73
CA THR A 22 -4.81 6.82 -6.34
C THR A 22 -5.19 5.67 -5.42
N ILE A 23 -4.18 5.01 -4.85
CA ILE A 23 -4.37 3.78 -4.09
C ILE A 23 -4.60 4.08 -2.61
N PHE A 24 -5.64 3.46 -2.06
CA PHE A 24 -6.03 3.58 -0.65
C PHE A 24 -6.56 2.24 -0.12
N HIS A 25 -6.80 2.13 1.19
CA HIS A 25 -7.35 0.94 1.84
C HIS A 25 -6.56 -0.37 1.62
N VAL A 26 -5.30 -0.30 1.18
CA VAL A 26 -4.45 -1.48 0.91
C VAL A 26 -4.31 -2.43 2.12
N LYS A 27 -4.42 -1.89 3.34
CA LYS A 27 -4.44 -2.66 4.60
C LYS A 27 -5.60 -3.67 4.69
N ARG A 28 -6.66 -3.52 3.89
CA ARG A 28 -7.76 -4.48 3.81
C ARG A 28 -7.36 -5.80 3.13
N ILE A 29 -6.42 -5.73 2.19
CA ILE A 29 -6.00 -6.85 1.34
C ILE A 29 -4.60 -7.39 1.65
N ILE A 30 -3.82 -6.70 2.49
CA ILE A 30 -2.48 -7.15 2.92
C ILE A 30 -2.52 -8.52 3.62
N GLY A 31 -1.59 -9.41 3.26
CA GLY A 31 -1.49 -10.76 3.82
C GLY A 31 -2.70 -11.68 3.58
N ARG A 32 -3.60 -11.32 2.64
CA ARG A 32 -4.76 -12.13 2.24
C ARG A 32 -4.53 -12.82 0.91
N LYS A 33 -5.36 -13.81 0.58
CA LYS A 33 -5.39 -14.41 -0.76
C LYS A 33 -6.33 -13.63 -1.65
N PHE A 34 -6.01 -13.55 -2.94
CA PHE A 34 -6.84 -12.84 -3.91
C PHE A 34 -8.28 -13.35 -3.92
N ASN A 35 -8.46 -14.67 -3.83
CA ASN A 35 -9.79 -15.31 -3.88
C ASN A 35 -10.55 -15.29 -2.55
N ASP A 36 -10.03 -14.67 -1.49
CA ASP A 36 -10.77 -14.53 -0.23
C ASP A 36 -12.06 -13.71 -0.46
N SER A 37 -13.19 -14.16 0.07
CA SER A 37 -14.49 -13.52 -0.15
C SER A 37 -14.50 -12.04 0.26
N SER A 38 -13.84 -11.70 1.36
CA SER A 38 -13.69 -10.31 1.82
C SER A 38 -12.89 -9.46 0.83
N VAL A 39 -11.83 -10.03 0.23
CA VAL A 39 -11.00 -9.34 -0.77
C VAL A 39 -11.83 -9.08 -2.02
N GLN A 40 -12.56 -10.08 -2.50
CA GLN A 40 -13.44 -9.94 -3.66
C GLN A 40 -14.59 -8.95 -3.43
N GLN A 41 -15.08 -8.82 -2.19
CA GLN A 41 -16.06 -7.80 -1.82
C GLN A 41 -15.43 -6.39 -1.83
N ASP A 42 -14.28 -6.21 -1.17
CA ASP A 42 -13.60 -4.92 -1.10
C ASP A 42 -13.19 -4.40 -2.50
N ILE A 43 -12.70 -5.27 -3.39
CA ILE A 43 -12.25 -4.90 -4.74
C ILE A 43 -13.37 -4.28 -5.57
N LYS A 44 -14.63 -4.69 -5.39
CA LYS A 44 -15.79 -4.10 -6.11
C LYS A 44 -16.02 -2.63 -5.77
N HIS A 45 -15.46 -2.16 -4.67
CA HIS A 45 -15.60 -0.78 -4.20
C HIS A 45 -14.34 0.06 -4.45
N PHE A 46 -13.28 -0.53 -5.01
CA PHE A 46 -12.07 0.19 -5.38
C PHE A 46 -12.20 0.75 -6.80
N PRO A 47 -11.79 2.01 -7.03
CA PRO A 47 -11.72 2.57 -8.38
C PRO A 47 -10.48 2.09 -9.15
N PHE A 48 -9.52 1.45 -8.48
CA PHE A 48 -8.28 0.96 -9.06
C PHE A 48 -8.30 -0.56 -9.22
N SER A 49 -7.47 -1.07 -10.13
CA SER A 49 -7.44 -2.48 -10.48
C SER A 49 -6.63 -3.31 -9.48
N VAL A 50 -7.22 -4.42 -9.02
CA VAL A 50 -6.53 -5.46 -8.24
C VAL A 50 -6.68 -6.78 -8.97
N ILE A 51 -5.55 -7.42 -9.29
CA ILE A 51 -5.48 -8.70 -9.99
C ILE A 51 -4.93 -9.78 -9.06
N GLY A 52 -5.16 -11.04 -9.41
CA GLY A 52 -4.53 -12.17 -8.71
C GLY A 52 -3.24 -12.60 -9.41
N ASP A 53 -2.13 -12.66 -8.69
CA ASP A 53 -0.90 -13.32 -9.13
C ASP A 53 -0.44 -14.35 -8.10
N LYS A 54 -0.23 -15.59 -8.52
CA LYS A 54 0.13 -16.72 -7.64
C LYS A 54 -0.74 -16.81 -6.36
N GLY A 55 -2.03 -16.46 -6.49
CA GLY A 55 -3.01 -16.46 -5.40
C GLY A 55 -2.96 -15.25 -4.46
N LYS A 56 -2.08 -14.27 -4.67
CA LYS A 56 -1.99 -13.02 -3.90
C LYS A 56 -2.66 -11.86 -4.67
N PRO A 57 -3.30 -10.90 -3.97
CA PRO A 57 -3.80 -9.69 -4.60
C PRO A 57 -2.63 -8.78 -4.98
N ILE A 58 -2.66 -8.22 -6.19
CA ILE A 58 -1.67 -7.30 -6.73
C ILE A 58 -2.40 -6.07 -7.24
N VAL A 59 -1.97 -4.89 -6.81
CA VAL A 59 -2.52 -3.62 -7.29
C VAL A 59 -1.83 -3.25 -8.59
N LYS A 60 -2.63 -2.98 -9.61
CA LYS A 60 -2.19 -2.60 -10.95
C LYS A 60 -2.42 -1.11 -11.15
N VAL A 61 -1.36 -0.39 -11.49
CA VAL A 61 -1.35 1.07 -11.66
C VAL A 61 -0.83 1.42 -13.05
N ASN A 62 -1.54 2.29 -13.74
CA ASN A 62 -1.13 2.82 -15.04
C ASN A 62 -0.29 4.08 -14.81
N ILE A 63 1.00 4.00 -15.14
CA ILE A 63 1.88 5.16 -15.16
C ILE A 63 2.08 5.60 -16.61
N GLY A 64 2.48 6.85 -16.85
CA GLY A 64 2.59 7.42 -18.20
C GLY A 64 3.51 6.65 -19.18
N TYR A 65 4.34 5.73 -18.69
CA TYR A 65 5.27 4.92 -19.49
C TYR A 65 4.97 3.42 -19.44
N GLY A 66 3.79 3.02 -18.93
CA GLY A 66 3.36 1.63 -18.89
C GLY A 66 2.66 1.23 -17.60
N GLU A 67 2.52 -0.07 -17.42
CA GLU A 67 1.85 -0.65 -16.26
C GLU A 67 2.86 -1.02 -15.18
N LYS A 68 2.50 -0.77 -13.92
CA LYS A 68 3.23 -1.27 -12.77
C LYS A 68 2.34 -2.09 -11.86
N LEU A 69 2.92 -3.17 -11.35
CA LEU A 69 2.31 -4.07 -10.41
C LEU A 69 2.95 -3.86 -9.03
N PHE A 70 2.12 -3.74 -8.01
CA PHE A 70 2.57 -3.60 -6.63
C PHE A 70 1.84 -4.58 -5.72
N THR A 71 2.59 -5.22 -4.85
CA THR A 71 2.04 -5.96 -3.72
C THR A 71 1.46 -4.99 -2.67
N PRO A 72 0.47 -5.43 -1.87
CA PRO A 72 -0.03 -4.65 -0.74
C PRO A 72 1.06 -4.22 0.24
N GLU A 73 2.08 -5.05 0.41
CA GLU A 73 3.25 -4.84 1.25
C GLU A 73 4.13 -3.70 0.72
N GLU A 74 4.42 -3.66 -0.59
CA GLU A 74 5.19 -2.58 -1.21
C GLU A 74 4.48 -1.22 -1.10
N ILE A 75 3.15 -1.18 -1.31
CA ILE A 75 2.40 0.07 -1.14
C ILE A 75 2.42 0.50 0.33
N SER A 76 2.27 -0.44 1.26
CA SER A 76 2.37 -0.15 2.70
C SER A 76 3.78 0.33 3.07
N ALA A 77 4.83 -0.20 2.45
CA ALA A 77 6.20 0.23 2.62
C ALA A 77 6.41 1.67 2.15
N MET A 78 5.79 2.08 1.04
CA MET A 78 5.81 3.49 0.59
C MET A 78 5.20 4.42 1.65
N ILE A 79 4.09 4.01 2.27
CA ILE A 79 3.46 4.79 3.35
C ILE A 79 4.39 4.87 4.58
N LEU A 80 4.97 3.74 4.99
CA LEU A 80 5.90 3.69 6.12
C LEU A 80 7.18 4.49 5.86
N GLY A 81 7.71 4.46 4.63
CA GLY A 81 8.85 5.28 4.21
C GLY A 81 8.54 6.77 4.35
N LYS A 82 7.34 7.19 3.93
CA LYS A 82 6.90 8.58 4.15
C LYS A 82 6.80 8.94 5.64
N MET A 83 6.34 8.03 6.49
CA MET A 83 6.30 8.26 7.94
C MET A 83 7.71 8.35 8.54
N ARG A 84 8.66 7.54 8.05
CA ARG A 84 10.08 7.66 8.42
C ARG A 84 10.62 9.01 8.02
N ASP A 85 10.43 9.45 6.77
CA ASP A 85 10.93 10.75 6.29
C ASP A 85 10.42 11.91 7.16
N ILE A 86 9.16 11.86 7.60
CA ILE A 86 8.58 12.86 8.52
C ILE A 86 9.30 12.81 9.88
N ALA A 87 9.50 11.62 10.44
CA ALA A 87 10.19 11.47 11.72
C ALA A 87 11.66 11.91 11.64
N GLU A 88 12.37 11.56 10.57
CA GLU A 88 13.76 11.97 10.32
C GLU A 88 13.87 13.48 10.12
N GLY A 89 12.93 14.10 9.41
CA GLY A 89 12.86 15.56 9.26
C GLY A 89 12.63 16.29 10.57
N TYR A 90 11.84 15.70 11.48
CA TYR A 90 11.62 16.25 12.82
C TYR A 90 12.83 16.04 13.75
N LEU A 91 13.46 14.87 13.71
CA LEU A 91 14.54 14.48 14.62
C LEU A 91 15.95 14.91 14.14
N GLY A 92 16.10 15.25 12.86
CA GLY A 92 17.38 15.60 12.23
C GLY A 92 18.38 14.43 12.13
N LYS A 93 17.91 13.19 12.24
CA LYS A 93 18.75 11.98 12.20
C LYS A 93 18.00 10.80 11.61
N LYS A 94 18.76 9.78 11.16
CA LYS A 94 18.22 8.54 10.61
C LYS A 94 17.41 7.75 11.64
N VAL A 95 16.26 7.22 11.24
CA VAL A 95 15.37 6.38 12.04
C VAL A 95 15.34 4.97 11.45
N THR A 96 15.80 3.99 12.22
CA THR A 96 15.92 2.58 11.77
C THR A 96 14.98 1.63 12.49
N ASN A 97 14.70 1.88 13.77
CA ASN A 97 13.88 0.99 14.60
C ASN A 97 12.48 1.58 14.76
N ALA A 98 11.46 0.73 14.58
CA ALA A 98 10.07 1.13 14.70
C ALA A 98 9.21 0.01 15.29
N VAL A 99 8.14 0.40 15.97
CA VAL A 99 7.03 -0.50 16.34
C VAL A 99 5.85 -0.15 15.45
N VAL A 100 5.38 -1.12 14.66
CA VAL A 100 4.24 -0.95 13.75
C VAL A 100 3.02 -1.69 14.32
N THR A 101 1.93 -0.97 14.53
CA THR A 101 0.69 -1.53 15.10
C THR A 101 -0.17 -2.22 14.05
N VAL A 102 -0.82 -3.32 14.45
CA VAL A 102 -1.78 -4.08 13.64
C VAL A 102 -3.08 -4.32 14.43
N PRO A 103 -4.23 -4.51 13.75
CA PRO A 103 -5.46 -4.91 14.43
C PRO A 103 -5.29 -6.21 15.21
N ALA A 104 -5.97 -6.35 16.35
CA ALA A 104 -5.88 -7.55 17.19
C ALA A 104 -6.26 -8.83 16.44
N TYR A 105 -7.23 -8.74 15.51
CA TYR A 105 -7.73 -9.86 14.71
C TYR A 105 -6.86 -10.21 13.49
N PHE A 106 -5.74 -9.52 13.26
CA PHE A 106 -4.81 -9.93 12.19
C PHE A 106 -4.22 -11.30 12.50
N ASN A 107 -4.27 -12.20 11.52
CA ASN A 107 -3.59 -13.48 11.57
C ASN A 107 -2.08 -13.33 11.30
N ASP A 108 -1.33 -14.42 11.40
CA ASP A 108 0.13 -14.42 11.25
C ASP A 108 0.59 -13.96 9.86
N ALA A 109 -0.11 -14.34 8.80
CA ALA A 109 0.22 -13.93 7.43
C ALA A 109 0.10 -12.40 7.27
N GLN A 110 -0.94 -11.80 7.83
CA GLN A 110 -1.15 -10.35 7.80
C GLN A 110 -0.16 -9.58 8.67
N ARG A 111 0.21 -10.15 9.82
CA ARG A 111 1.26 -9.62 10.70
C ARG A 111 2.61 -9.64 10.01
N GLN A 112 2.97 -10.77 9.40
CA GLN A 112 4.23 -10.93 8.67
C GLN A 112 4.29 -9.98 7.47
N ALA A 113 3.24 -9.90 6.66
CA ALA A 113 3.15 -8.97 5.53
C ALA A 113 3.32 -7.49 5.97
N THR A 114 2.75 -7.11 7.12
CA THR A 114 2.93 -5.75 7.67
C THR A 114 4.37 -5.53 8.15
N LYS A 115 5.02 -6.55 8.72
CA LYS A 115 6.42 -6.51 9.11
C LYS A 115 7.35 -6.43 7.90
N ASP A 116 7.05 -7.17 6.84
CA ASP A 116 7.78 -7.13 5.58
C ASP A 116 7.70 -5.73 4.95
N ALA A 117 6.53 -5.10 4.96
CA ALA A 117 6.38 -3.71 4.55
C ALA A 117 7.30 -2.75 5.33
N GLY A 118 7.43 -2.96 6.65
CA GLY A 118 8.37 -2.18 7.47
C GLY A 118 9.85 -2.49 7.23
N THR A 119 10.16 -3.67 6.71
CA THR A 119 11.53 -4.06 6.34
C THR A 119 11.93 -3.51 4.98
N ILE A 120 10.96 -3.38 4.06
CA ILE A 120 11.14 -2.79 2.72
C ILE A 120 11.22 -1.26 2.77
N SER A 121 10.53 -0.63 3.72
CA SER A 121 10.36 0.83 3.79
C SER A 121 11.65 1.60 3.99
#